data_AF-A0A963KWL1-F1
#
_entry.id   AF-A0A963KWL1-F1
#
_cell.length_a   1.000
_cell.length_b   1.000
_cell.length_c   1.000
_cell.angle_alpha   90.00
_cell.angle_beta   90.00
_cell.angle_gamma   90.00
#
_symmetry.space_group_name_H-M   'P 1'
#
loop_
_entity.id
_entity.type
_entity.pdbx_description
1 polymer ?
#
loop_
_entity_poly.entity_id
_entity_poly.type
_entity_poly.pdbx_seq_one_letter_code
_entity_poly.pdbx_strand_id
1 'polypeptide(L)'
;MSRLNSSISPNSEAFAKNREANLVALETIREAAALAAAGGGAASRERHAARGKLLPRDRVAGLLDPGSAFLEVGATAAHGMYGGEAPCASMVAGIGTVCGREVMIV
;
A
#
# COMPACT_ATOMS: atom_id res chain seq x y z
N MET A 1 1.55 -17.20 -31.97
CA MET A 1 1.78 -16.28 -30.83
C MET A 1 2.15 -14.92 -31.39
N SER A 2 1.38 -13.88 -31.07
CA SER A 2 1.74 -12.50 -31.39
C SER A 2 2.88 -12.05 -30.47
N ARG A 3 4.01 -11.62 -31.05
CA ARG A 3 5.09 -10.96 -30.31
C ARG A 3 4.90 -9.46 -30.38
N LEU A 4 4.95 -8.80 -29.22
CA LEU A 4 5.04 -7.34 -29.14
C LEU A 4 6.51 -6.94 -29.27
N ASN A 5 6.84 -6.22 -30.33
CA ASN A 5 8.16 -5.64 -30.50
C ASN A 5 8.14 -4.21 -29.95
N SER A 6 8.84 -3.98 -28.84
CA SER A 6 8.99 -2.63 -28.29
C SER A 6 9.88 -1.80 -29.22
N SER A 7 9.44 -0.59 -29.55
CA SER A 7 10.25 0.42 -30.26
C SER A 7 11.01 1.34 -29.30
N ILE A 8 10.87 1.15 -27.99
CA ILE A 8 11.56 1.96 -26.98
C ILE A 8 13.04 1.57 -26.93
N SER A 9 13.92 2.57 -26.92
CA SER A 9 15.35 2.40 -26.67
C SER A 9 15.68 2.73 -25.19
N PRO A 10 15.99 1.73 -24.34
CA PRO A 10 16.26 1.95 -22.91
C PRO A 10 17.51 2.78 -22.62
N ASN A 11 18.43 2.89 -23.58
CA ASN A 11 19.68 3.65 -23.44
C ASN A 11 19.56 5.08 -24.00
N SER A 12 18.37 5.50 -24.43
CA SER A 12 18.15 6.86 -24.95
C SER A 12 18.02 7.88 -23.81
N GLU A 13 18.42 9.12 -24.09
CA GLU A 13 18.25 10.24 -23.16
C GLU A 13 16.77 10.47 -22.82
N ALA A 14 15.87 10.33 -23.80
CA ALA A 14 14.43 10.45 -23.60
C ALA A 14 13.90 9.39 -22.61
N PHE A 15 14.34 8.14 -22.72
CA PHE A 15 13.98 7.10 -21.76
C PHE A 15 14.49 7.42 -20.35
N ALA A 16 15.73 7.89 -20.23
CA ALA A 16 16.30 8.29 -18.95
C ALA A 16 15.49 9.41 -18.27
N LYS A 17 15.14 10.47 -19.01
CA LYS A 17 14.31 11.58 -18.52
C LYS A 17 12.91 11.13 -18.09
N ASN A 18 12.25 10.29 -18.90
CA ASN A 18 10.93 9.77 -18.57
C ASN A 18 10.96 8.90 -17.31
N ARG A 19 11.99 8.06 -17.18
CA ARG A 19 12.19 7.22 -15.99
C ARG A 19 12.43 8.07 -14.76
N GLU A 20 13.29 9.09 -14.85
CA GLU A 20 13.56 10.01 -13.74
C GLU A 20 12.29 10.71 -13.27
N ALA A 21 11.54 11.34 -14.19
CA ALA A 21 10.29 12.01 -13.87
C ALA A 21 9.25 11.05 -13.23
N ASN A 22 9.16 9.82 -13.73
CA ASN A 22 8.26 8.82 -13.15
C ASN A 22 8.69 8.39 -11.75
N LEU A 23 10.00 8.22 -11.50
CA LEU A 23 10.52 7.89 -10.18
C LEU A 23 10.26 9.01 -9.17
N VAL A 24 10.44 10.27 -9.58
CA VAL A 24 10.11 11.43 -8.73
C VAL A 24 8.63 11.44 -8.36
N ALA A 25 7.73 11.21 -9.32
CA ALA A 25 6.29 11.12 -9.05
C ALA A 25 5.95 9.93 -8.12
N LEU A 26 6.65 8.81 -8.27
CA LEU A 26 6.47 7.64 -7.39
C LEU A 26 6.90 7.91 -5.95
N GLU A 27 7.91 8.74 -5.70
CA GLU A 27 8.31 9.10 -4.33
C GLU A 27 7.17 9.79 -3.57
N THR A 28 6.45 10.72 -4.21
CA THR A 28 5.28 11.37 -3.59
C THR A 28 4.23 10.33 -3.13
N ILE A 29 4.01 9.29 -3.94
CA ILE A 29 3.06 8.22 -3.62
C ILE A 29 3.61 7.34 -2.50
N ARG A 30 4.91 7.03 -2.51
CA ARG A 30 5.58 6.23 -1.47
C ARG A 30 5.51 6.89 -0.11
N GLU A 31 5.76 8.20 -0.04
CA GLU A 31 5.65 8.99 1.18
C GLU A 31 4.22 8.98 1.73
N ALA A 32 3.23 9.24 0.89
CA ALA A 32 1.82 9.18 1.27
C ALA A 32 1.41 7.79 1.80
N ALA A 33 1.86 6.73 1.13
CA ALA A 33 1.58 5.35 1.54
C ALA A 33 2.29 4.99 2.86
N ALA A 34 3.52 5.44 3.07
CA ALA A 34 4.26 5.21 4.31
C ALA A 34 3.59 5.91 5.50
N LEU A 35 3.14 7.16 5.31
CA LEU A 35 2.36 7.90 6.31
C LEU A 35 1.06 7.17 6.65
N ALA A 36 0.32 6.69 5.66
CA ALA A 36 -0.90 5.94 5.89
C ALA A 36 -0.66 4.60 6.59
N ALA A 37 0.41 3.89 6.22
CA ALA A 37 0.82 2.62 6.84
C ALA A 37 1.20 2.80 8.32
N ALA A 38 1.67 3.97 8.73
CA ALA A 38 1.95 4.30 10.12
C ALA A 38 0.68 4.41 10.99
N GLY A 39 -0.51 4.47 10.39
CA GLY A 39 -1.78 4.61 11.10
C GLY A 39 -1.83 5.88 11.95
N GLY A 40 -2.52 5.85 13.08
CA GLY A 40 -2.65 7.02 13.98
C GLY A 40 -1.37 7.42 14.74
N GLY A 41 -0.19 7.07 14.24
CA GLY A 41 1.12 7.37 14.84
C GLY A 41 1.53 6.41 15.98
N ALA A 42 2.78 6.52 16.40
CA ALA A 42 3.42 5.62 17.38
C ALA A 42 2.64 5.52 18.69
N ALA A 43 2.26 6.66 19.28
CA ALA A 43 1.53 6.68 20.55
C ALA A 43 0.16 5.98 20.47
N SER A 44 -0.56 6.11 19.35
CA SER A 44 -1.84 5.41 19.17
C SER A 44 -1.64 3.90 19.01
N ARG A 45 -0.62 3.49 18.26
CA ARG A 45 -0.24 2.08 18.07
C ARG A 45 0.16 1.43 19.39
N GLU A 46 0.99 2.09 20.18
CA GLU A 46 1.42 1.62 21.50
C GLU A 46 0.23 1.45 22.45
N ARG A 47 -0.66 2.45 22.55
CA ARG A 47 -1.89 2.34 23.37
C ARG A 47 -2.79 1.19 22.93
N HIS A 48 -2.87 0.93 21.62
CA HIS A 48 -3.66 -0.17 21.08
C HIS A 48 -3.03 -1.53 21.41
N ALA A 49 -1.71 -1.66 21.23
CA ALA A 49 -0.95 -2.87 21.53
C ALA A 49 -0.92 -3.18 23.04
N ALA A 50 -0.81 -2.16 23.90
CA ALA A 50 -0.83 -2.29 25.36
C ALA A 50 -2.13 -2.94 25.89
N ARG A 51 -3.20 -2.96 25.10
CA ARG A 51 -4.46 -3.66 25.41
C ARG A 51 -4.44 -5.14 25.01
N GLY A 52 -3.30 -5.69 24.61
CA GLY A 52 -3.15 -7.07 24.14
C GLY A 52 -3.77 -7.33 22.76
N LYS A 53 -3.98 -6.28 21.96
CA LYS A 53 -4.62 -6.37 20.64
C LYS A 53 -3.59 -6.24 19.52
N LEU A 54 -3.69 -7.10 18.51
CA LEU A 54 -2.96 -6.93 17.25
C LEU A 54 -3.39 -5.63 16.54
N LEU A 55 -2.45 -4.96 15.85
CA LEU A 55 -2.75 -3.84 14.96
C LEU A 55 -3.55 -4.34 13.74
N PRO A 56 -4.33 -3.48 13.07
CA PRO A 56 -5.13 -3.90 11.92
C PRO A 56 -4.34 -4.64 10.83
N ARG A 57 -3.19 -4.10 10.41
CA ARG A 57 -2.33 -4.72 9.40
C ARG A 57 -1.73 -6.05 9.86
N ASP A 58 -1.42 -6.19 11.15
CA ASP A 58 -0.95 -7.46 11.72
C ASP A 58 -2.06 -8.52 11.71
N ARG A 59 -3.33 -8.11 11.92
CA ARG A 59 -4.48 -9.03 11.79
C ARG A 59 -4.66 -9.51 10.37
N VAL A 60 -4.55 -8.62 9.39
CA VAL A 60 -4.61 -8.99 7.97
C VAL A 60 -3.48 -9.97 7.65
N ALA A 61 -2.24 -9.66 8.04
CA ALA A 61 -1.10 -10.55 7.81
C ALA A 61 -1.26 -11.94 8.48
N GLY A 62 -1.86 -12.00 9.67
CA GLY A 62 -2.15 -13.27 10.36
C GLY A 62 -3.37 -14.03 9.83
N LEU A 63 -4.25 -13.37 9.08
CA LEU A 63 -5.44 -13.98 8.48
C LEU A 63 -5.14 -14.62 7.11
N LEU A 64 -4.23 -14.01 6.34
CA LEU A 64 -3.87 -14.45 5.00
C LEU A 64 -3.17 -15.81 4.99
N ASP A 65 -3.39 -16.57 3.93
CA ASP A 65 -2.66 -17.81 3.69
C ASP A 65 -1.15 -17.52 3.55
N PRO A 66 -0.26 -18.34 4.13
CA PRO A 66 1.18 -18.12 4.07
C PRO A 66 1.71 -17.97 2.64
N GLY A 67 2.41 -16.86 2.37
CA GLY A 67 2.96 -16.54 1.06
C GLY A 67 1.96 -16.03 0.03
N SER A 68 0.67 -15.91 0.38
CA SER A 68 -0.32 -15.27 -0.49
C SER A 68 -0.11 -13.75 -0.56
N ALA A 69 -0.48 -13.16 -1.69
CA ALA A 69 -0.44 -11.72 -1.88
C ALA A 69 -1.67 -11.05 -1.25
N PHE A 70 -1.51 -9.78 -0.90
CA PHE A 70 -2.61 -8.90 -0.49
C PHE A 70 -2.64 -7.67 -1.40
N LEU A 71 -3.75 -7.50 -2.12
CA LEU A 71 -4.02 -6.33 -2.92
C LEU A 71 -4.80 -5.32 -2.09
N GLU A 72 -4.09 -4.38 -1.47
CA GLU A 72 -4.71 -3.33 -0.66
C GLU A 72 -5.46 -2.31 -1.53
N VAL A 73 -6.64 -1.89 -1.07
CA VAL A 73 -7.51 -0.91 -1.71
C VAL A 73 -7.56 0.35 -0.84
N GLY A 74 -7.28 1.50 -1.46
CA GLY A 74 -7.40 2.78 -0.77
C GLY A 74 -6.28 3.07 0.25
N ALA A 75 -5.07 2.53 0.05
CA ALA A 75 -3.94 2.76 0.95
C ALA A 75 -3.65 4.26 1.21
N THR A 76 -3.88 5.12 0.22
CA THR A 76 -3.73 6.59 0.33
C THR A 76 -5.06 7.33 0.47
N ALA A 77 -6.15 6.63 0.82
CA ALA A 77 -7.45 7.26 1.03
C ALA A 77 -7.38 8.32 2.13
N ALA A 78 -8.08 9.44 1.91
CA ALA A 78 -8.07 10.63 2.76
C ALA A 78 -6.69 11.32 2.95
N HIS A 79 -5.69 11.02 2.12
CA HIS A 79 -4.41 11.72 2.15
C HIS A 79 -4.60 13.24 1.92
N GLY A 80 -3.99 14.05 2.78
CA GLY A 80 -4.11 15.53 2.75
C GLY A 80 -5.47 16.07 3.22
N MET A 81 -6.40 15.21 3.64
CA MET A 81 -7.71 15.61 4.15
C MET A 81 -7.71 15.59 5.70
N TYR A 82 -8.67 16.29 6.31
CA TYR A 82 -8.94 16.23 7.76
C TYR A 82 -7.70 16.45 8.65
N GLY A 83 -6.78 17.33 8.25
CA GLY A 83 -5.55 17.60 9.02
C GLY A 83 -4.58 16.41 9.11
N GLY A 84 -4.77 15.35 8.33
CA GLY A 84 -3.96 14.13 8.39
C GLY A 84 -4.36 13.15 9.49
N GLU A 85 -5.51 13.36 10.15
CA GLU A 85 -5.95 12.55 11.29
C GLU A 85 -6.61 11.22 10.89
N ALA A 86 -6.90 11.02 9.60
CA ALA A 86 -7.57 9.83 9.06
C ALA A 86 -6.70 9.09 8.03
N PRO A 87 -5.53 8.55 8.42
CA PRO A 87 -4.68 7.77 7.51
C PRO A 87 -5.47 6.58 6.94
N CYS A 88 -5.33 6.32 5.64
CA CYS A 88 -6.10 5.33 4.87
C CYS A 88 -7.63 5.38 5.13
N ALA A 89 -8.18 6.57 5.37
CA ALA A 89 -9.57 6.78 5.77
C ALA A 89 -9.99 5.93 7.00
N SER A 90 -9.04 5.64 7.90
CA SER A 90 -9.21 4.84 9.11
C SER A 90 -9.58 3.37 8.88
N MET A 91 -9.28 2.81 7.70
CA MET A 91 -9.64 1.44 7.31
C MET A 91 -8.51 0.76 6.53
N VAL A 92 -8.32 -0.54 6.73
CA VAL A 92 -7.42 -1.36 5.90
C VAL A 92 -8.28 -2.37 5.16
N ALA A 93 -8.49 -2.14 3.86
CA ALA A 93 -9.29 -3.01 3.02
C ALA A 93 -8.45 -3.58 1.86
N GLY A 94 -8.81 -4.75 1.38
CA GLY A 94 -8.13 -5.35 0.22
C GLY A 94 -8.56 -6.78 -0.07
N ILE A 95 -8.00 -7.33 -1.14
CA ILE A 95 -8.27 -8.69 -1.58
C ILE A 95 -7.06 -9.57 -1.25
N GLY A 96 -7.31 -10.73 -0.66
CA GLY A 96 -6.28 -11.74 -0.42
C GLY A 96 -6.87 -13.13 -0.29
N THR A 97 -6.00 -14.12 -0.10
CA THR A 97 -6.40 -15.53 -0.02
C THR A 97 -6.49 -15.97 1.44
N VAL A 98 -7.62 -16.58 1.81
CA VAL A 98 -7.85 -17.16 3.14
C VAL A 98 -8.47 -18.55 2.94
N CYS A 99 -7.81 -19.58 3.48
CA CYS A 99 -8.22 -20.98 3.32
C CYS A 99 -8.40 -21.38 1.84
N GLY A 100 -7.51 -20.93 0.96
CA GLY A 100 -7.54 -21.20 -0.47
C GLY A 100 -8.59 -20.42 -1.26
N ARG A 101 -9.25 -19.42 -0.65
CA ARG A 101 -10.30 -18.62 -1.29
C ARG A 101 -9.93 -17.14 -1.31
N GLU A 102 -10.06 -16.50 -2.47
CA GLU A 102 -9.98 -15.04 -2.59
C GLU A 102 -11.18 -14.38 -1.89
N VAL A 103 -10.88 -13.48 -0.95
CA VAL A 103 -11.88 -12.76 -0.15
C VAL A 103 -11.56 -11.28 -0.08
N MET A 104 -12.61 -10.47 0.04
CA MET A 104 -12.51 -9.07 0.45
C MET A 104 -12.34 -9.00 1.97
N ILE A 105 -11.28 -8.36 2.44
CA ILE A 105 -10.97 -8.10 3.84
C ILE A 105 -11.20 -6.60 4.09
N VAL A 106 -11.85 -6.25 5.20
CA VAL A 106 -12.19 -4.87 5.62
C VAL A 106 -11.96 -4.71 7.11
#